data_AF-X1SI08-F1
#
_entry.id   AF-X1SI08-F1
#
_cell.length_a   1.000
_cell.length_b   1.000
_cell.length_c   1.000
_cell.angle_alpha   90.00
_cell.angle_beta   90.00
_cell.angle_gamma   90.00
#
_symmetry.space_group_name_H-M   'P 1'
#
loop_
_entity.id
_entity.type
_entity.pdbx_description
1 polymer ?
#
loop_
_entity_poly.entity_id
_entity_poly.type
_entity_poly.pdbx_seq_one_letter_code
_entity_poly.pdbx_strand_id
1 'polypeptide(L)' 'MHFKKPNHADNSEITEDDIIIRYEKGKIIGLSMLNAGKRLTE' A
#
# COMPACT_ATOMS: atom_id res chain seq x y z
N MET A 1 2.80 15.43 17.61
CA MET A 1 1.99 15.54 16.37
C MET A 1 2.05 14.19 15.67
N HIS A 2 1.09 13.30 15.92
CA HIS A 2 1.02 12.06 15.16
C HIS A 2 0.15 12.32 13.93
N PHE A 3 0.79 12.44 12.77
CA PHE A 3 0.14 12.21 11.48
C PHE A 3 -0.52 10.83 11.60
N LYS A 4 -1.85 10.81 11.51
CA LYS A 4 -2.73 9.65 11.71
C LYS A 4 -2.01 8.36 11.28
N LYS A 5 -1.55 7.54 12.24
CA LYS A 5 -0.83 6.30 11.92
C LYS A 5 -1.72 5.51 10.95
N PRO A 6 -1.21 4.98 9.82
CA PRO A 6 -1.96 4.01 9.01
C PRO A 6 -2.00 2.71 9.81
N ASN A 7 -2.73 2.73 10.94
CA ASN A 7 -2.85 1.64 11.91
C ASN A 7 -4.12 0.83 11.71
N HIS A 8 -5.02 1.30 10.85
CA HIS A 8 -6.25 0.60 10.51
C HIS A 8 -6.42 0.62 9.00
N ALA A 9 -6.04 -0.48 8.37
CA ALA A 9 -6.63 -0.87 7.10
C ALA A 9 -7.60 -1.99 7.45
N ASP A 10 -8.83 -1.92 6.96
CA ASP A 10 -9.80 -3.00 7.15
C ASP A 10 -9.40 -4.22 6.31
N ASN A 11 -8.77 -3.96 5.16
CA ASN A 11 -8.31 -4.99 4.25
C ASN A 11 -7.02 -4.56 3.55
N SER A 12 -6.19 -5.54 3.21
CA SER A 12 -5.00 -5.33 2.38
C SER A 12 -4.89 -6.42 1.33
N GLU A 13 -4.50 -6.04 0.13
CA GLU A 13 -4.30 -6.94 -1.01
C GLU A 13 -2.84 -6.84 -1.45
N ILE A 14 -2.22 -7.99 -1.72
CA ILE A 14 -0.88 -8.06 -2.32
C ILE A 14 -1.10 -8.50 -3.77
N THR A 15 -0.73 -7.65 -4.71
CA THR A 15 -0.84 -7.96 -6.14
C THR A 15 0.38 -8.78 -6.59
N GLU A 16 0.27 -9.41 -7.76
CA GLU A 16 1.38 -10.12 -8.41
C GLU A 16 2.58 -9.21 -8.73
N ASP A 17 2.31 -7.90 -8.81
CA ASP A 17 3.32 -6.86 -8.94
C ASP A 17 3.98 -6.48 -7.60
N ASP A 18 3.95 -7.33 -6.57
CA ASP A 18 4.48 -7.00 -5.24
C ASP A 18 3.98 -5.64 -4.69
N ILE A 19 2.77 -5.21 -5.10
CA ILE A 19 2.15 -3.97 -4.62
C ILE A 19 1.17 -4.35 -3.53
N ILE A 20 1.36 -3.75 -2.36
CA ILE A 20 0.44 -3.87 -1.24
C ILE A 20 -0.52 -2.69 -1.29
N ILE A 21 -1.79 -2.96 -1.58
CA ILE A 21 -2.87 -1.98 -1.57
C ILE A 21 -3.61 -2.11 -0.23
N ARG A 22 -3.74 -1.00 0.50
CA ARG A 22 -4.48 -0.92 1.76
C ARG A 22 -5.81 -0.22 1.54
N TYR A 23 -6.88 -0.86 2.01
CA TYR A 23 -8.24 -0.35 1.92
C TYR A 23 -8.83 -0.08 3.31
N GLU A 24 -9.63 0.97 3.42
CA GLU A 24 -10.49 1.28 4.57
C GLU A 24 -11.88 1.62 4.04
N LYS A 25 -12.92 0.90 4.49
CA LYS A 25 -14.32 1.08 4.05
C LYS A 25 -14.50 1.10 2.51
N GLY A 26 -13.75 0.26 1.81
CA GLY A 26 -13.78 0.18 0.34
C GLY A 26 -13.03 1.30 -0.39
N LYS A 27 -12.30 2.17 0.32
CA LYS A 27 -11.46 3.22 -0.27
C LYS A 27 -9.99 2.86 -0.11
N ILE A 28 -9.19 3.13 -1.14
CA ILE A 28 -7.74 2.97 -1.06
C ILE A 28 -7.18 4.06 -0.13
N ILE A 29 -6.52 3.63 0.94
CA ILE A 29 -5.87 4.52 1.93
C ILE A 29 -4.34 4.45 1.89
N GLY A 30 -3.77 3.51 1.15
CA GLY A 30 -2.32 3.40 1.05
C GLY A 30 -1.86 2.42 -0.02
N LEU A 31 -0.70 2.73 -0.60
CA LEU A 31 0.02 1.89 -1.54
C LEU A 31 1.43 1.68 -0.99
N SER A 32 1.93 0.45 -1.04
CA SER A 32 3.31 0.13 -0.72
C SER A 32 3.86 -0.78 -1.80
N MET A 33 4.86 -0.31 -2.54
CA MET A 33 5.51 -1.11 -3.58
C MET A 33 6.75 -1.75 -3.00
N LEU A 34 6.81 -3.08 -3.03
CA LEU A 34 8.07 -3.77 -2.78
C LEU A 34 8.92 -3.65 -4.05
N ASN A 35 10.23 -3.55 -3.87
CA ASN A 35 11.20 -3.49 -4.99
C ASN A 35 10.99 -2.34 -5.99
N ALA A 36 10.46 -1.19 -5.57
CA ALA A 36 10.22 -0.03 -6.44
C ALA A 36 11.46 0.39 -7.27
N GLY A 37 12.66 0.24 -6.70
CA GLY A 37 13.92 0.55 -7.38
C GLY A 37 14.30 -0.40 -8.53
N LYS A 38 13.73 -1.62 -8.60
CA LYS A 38 13.93 -2.52 -9.75
C LYS A 38 12.98 -2.20 -10.92
N ARG A 39 11.84 -1.56 -10.65
CA ARG A 39 10.81 -1.19 -11.65
C ARG A 39 11.06 0.15 -12.34
N LEU A 40 11.88 1.03 -11.76
CA LEU A 40 12.23 2.34 -12.35
C LEU A 40 13.32 2.27 -13.44
N THR A 41 13.74 1.06 -13.82
CA THR A 41 14.89 0.82 -14.69
C THR A 41 14.56 0.19 -16.04
N GLU A 42 13.30 0.28 -16.49
CA GLU A 42 12.92 -0.03 -17.88
C GLU A 42 12.71 1.24 -18.71
#